data_AF-A0A927CDB2-F1
#
_entry.id   AF-A0A927CDB2-F1
#
_cell.length_a   1.000
_cell.length_b   1.000
_cell.length_c   1.000
_cell.angle_alpha   90.00
_cell.angle_beta   90.00
_cell.angle_gamma   90.00
#
_symmetry.space_group_name_H-M   'P 1'
#
loop_
_entity.id
_entity.type
_entity.pdbx_description
1 polymer ?
#
loop_
_entity_poly.entity_id
_entity_poly.type
_entity_poly.pdbx_seq_one_letter_code
_entity_poly.pdbx_strand_id
1 'polypeptide(L)'
;MESVQSACQKLNEKETRLLQQIRTADAYLQVCMDHTYKHGQSCDVNTAEDIMTAINDISNELRTELLFVRFEKAIAAGRTNPSPSISPIEQGS
;
A
#
# COMPACT_ATOMS: atom_id res chain seq x y z
N MET A 1 19.70 -11.63 16.88
CA MET A 1 18.21 -11.63 16.94
C MET A 1 17.63 -10.21 16.85
N GLU A 2 18.28 -9.19 17.41
CA GLU A 2 17.82 -7.78 17.37
C GLU A 2 17.70 -7.17 15.95
N SER A 3 18.48 -7.65 14.97
CA SER A 3 18.48 -7.11 13.60
C SER A 3 17.19 -7.37 12.82
N VAL A 4 16.57 -8.54 13.01
CA VAL A 4 15.35 -8.94 12.29
C VAL A 4 14.13 -8.21 12.86
N GLN A 5 14.06 -8.07 14.19
CA GLN A 5 12.96 -7.37 14.84
C GLN A 5 12.97 -5.87 14.53
N SER A 6 14.16 -5.25 14.50
CA SER A 6 14.32 -3.87 14.05
C SER A 6 13.90 -3.67 12.59
N ALA A 7 14.24 -4.60 11.69
CA ALA A 7 13.83 -4.54 10.29
C ALA A 7 12.30 -4.68 10.12
N CYS A 8 11.67 -5.63 10.82
CA CYS A 8 10.22 -5.79 10.81
C CYS A 8 9.49 -4.55 11.33
N GLN A 9 10.01 -3.90 12.37
CA GLN A 9 9.43 -2.67 12.90
C GLN A 9 9.49 -1.53 11.88
N LYS A 10 10.62 -1.35 11.19
CA LYS A 10 10.76 -0.34 10.13
C LYS A 10 9.78 -0.59 8.97
N LEU A 11 9.57 -1.84 8.58
CA LEU A 11 8.58 -2.19 7.55
C LEU A 11 7.14 -1.89 7.99
N ASN A 12 6.81 -2.10 9.27
CA ASN A 12 5.50 -1.73 9.82
C ASN A 12 5.27 -0.22 9.85
N GLU A 13 6.27 0.54 10.27
CA GLU A 13 6.22 2.01 10.27
C GLU A 13 6.06 2.55 8.84
N LYS A 14 6.83 2.00 7.89
CA LYS A 14 6.75 2.35 6.48
C LYS A 14 5.37 2.02 5.90
N GLU A 15 4.83 0.82 6.16
CA GLU A 15 3.48 0.44 5.73
C GLU A 15 2.42 1.40 6.27
N THR A 16 2.49 1.73 7.56
CA THR A 16 1.54 2.65 8.22
C THR A 16 1.57 4.03 7.57
N ARG A 17 2.78 4.54 7.28
CA ARG A 17 2.95 5.84 6.58
C ARG A 17 2.35 5.80 5.19
N LEU A 18 2.64 4.76 4.40
CA LEU A 18 2.11 4.60 3.03
C LEU A 18 0.59 4.54 3.03
N LEU A 19 -0.01 3.75 3.93
CA LEU A 19 -1.47 3.70 4.08
C LEU A 19 -2.08 5.06 4.42
N GLN A 20 -1.43 5.84 5.29
CA GLN A 20 -1.88 7.19 5.60
C GLN A 20 -1.81 8.11 4.38
N GLN A 21 -0.71 8.07 3.63
CA GLN A 21 -0.53 8.88 2.43
C GLN A 21 -1.54 8.53 1.32
N ILE A 22 -1.82 7.24 1.11
CA ILE A 22 -2.85 6.78 0.15
C ILE A 22 -4.22 7.29 0.56
N ARG A 23 -4.60 7.16 1.84
CA ARG A 23 -5.89 7.69 2.33
C ARG A 23 -6.02 9.19 2.12
N THR A 24 -4.93 9.93 2.33
CA THR A 24 -4.89 11.37 2.08
C THR A 24 -5.07 11.68 0.59
N ALA A 25 -4.37 10.98 -0.30
CA ALA A 25 -4.50 11.17 -1.75
C ALA A 25 -5.93 10.87 -2.23
N ASP A 26 -6.54 9.78 -1.76
CA ASP A 26 -7.92 9.42 -2.09
C ASP A 26 -8.92 10.48 -1.59
N ALA A 27 -8.68 11.06 -0.40
CA ALA A 27 -9.49 12.16 0.11
C ALA A 27 -9.37 13.43 -0.76
N TYR A 28 -8.18 13.76 -1.25
CA TYR A 28 -7.99 14.89 -2.17
C TYR A 28 -8.68 14.67 -3.50
N LEU A 29 -8.62 13.46 -4.07
CA LEU A 29 -9.38 13.10 -5.28
C LEU A 29 -10.88 13.33 -5.07
N GLN A 30 -11.42 12.88 -3.94
CA GLN A 30 -12.83 13.08 -3.62
C GLN A 30 -13.18 14.57 -3.52
N VAL A 31 -12.33 15.39 -2.88
CA VAL A 31 -12.53 16.84 -2.79
C VAL A 31 -12.52 17.50 -4.17
N CYS A 32 -11.60 17.12 -5.05
CA CYS A 32 -11.56 17.60 -6.43
C CYS A 32 -12.83 17.24 -7.19
N MET A 33 -13.28 15.99 -7.09
CA MET A 33 -14.52 15.52 -7.72
C MET A 33 -15.75 16.28 -7.20
N ASP A 34 -15.87 16.45 -5.88
CA ASP A 34 -16.96 17.19 -5.25
C ASP A 34 -16.97 18.67 -5.67
N HIS A 35 -15.79 19.28 -5.80
CA HIS A 35 -15.65 20.66 -6.27
C HIS A 35 -16.06 20.78 -7.74
N THR A 36 -15.59 19.89 -8.60
CA THR A 36 -15.96 19.84 -10.02
C THR A 36 -17.46 19.62 -10.19
N TYR A 37 -18.08 18.76 -9.37
CA TYR A 37 -19.52 18.56 -9.38
C TYR A 37 -20.30 19.83 -9.03
N LYS A 38 -19.86 20.56 -8.00
CA LYS A 38 -20.53 21.79 -7.52
C LYS A 38 -20.31 23.00 -8.44
N HIS A 39 -19.14 23.08 -9.07
CA HIS A 39 -18.68 24.29 -9.75
C HIS A 39 -18.29 24.06 -11.21
N GLY A 40 -18.66 22.93 -11.81
CA GLY A 40 -18.19 22.49 -13.13
C GLY A 40 -18.47 23.49 -14.26
N GLN A 41 -19.49 24.33 -14.15
CA GLN A 41 -19.76 25.40 -15.15
C GLN A 41 -18.73 26.53 -15.12
N SER A 42 -18.08 26.75 -13.98
CA SER A 42 -17.06 27.79 -13.76
C SER A 42 -15.64 27.23 -13.66
N CYS A 43 -15.49 25.90 -13.71
CA CYS A 43 -14.22 25.23 -13.57
C CYS A 43 -13.63 24.96 -14.97
N ASP A 44 -12.36 25.26 -15.14
CA ASP A 44 -11.65 24.79 -16.33
C ASP A 44 -11.46 23.26 -16.23
N VAL A 45 -12.14 22.53 -17.11
CA VAL A 45 -12.24 21.06 -17.03
C VAL A 45 -10.87 20.40 -17.19
N ASN A 46 -10.04 20.93 -18.10
CA ASN A 46 -8.70 20.38 -18.35
C ASN A 46 -7.82 20.54 -17.11
N THR A 47 -7.84 21.71 -16.47
CA THR A 47 -7.09 21.95 -15.23
C THR A 47 -7.55 21.02 -14.11
N ALA A 48 -8.86 20.81 -13.96
CA ALA A 48 -9.39 19.88 -12.96
C ALA A 48 -8.95 18.43 -13.25
N GLU A 49 -9.01 18.01 -14.51
CA GLU A 49 -8.54 16.70 -14.97
C GLU A 49 -7.05 16.50 -14.71
N ASP A 50 -6.21 17.48 -15.04
CA ASP A 50 -4.76 17.45 -14.81
C ASP A 50 -4.43 17.28 -13.33
N ILE A 51 -5.11 18.03 -12.45
CA ILE A 51 -4.94 17.93 -11.00
C ILE A 51 -5.35 16.54 -10.50
N MET A 52 -6.51 16.05 -10.90
CA MET A 52 -7.00 14.74 -10.48
C MET A 52 -6.08 13.62 -10.99
N THR A 53 -5.60 13.72 -12.23
CA THR A 53 -4.64 12.77 -12.80
C THR A 53 -3.34 12.75 -12.01
N ALA A 54 -2.79 13.91 -11.69
CA ALA A 54 -1.57 13.99 -10.87
C ALA A 54 -1.74 13.37 -9.48
N ILE A 55 -2.88 13.59 -8.80
CA ILE A 55 -3.15 12.97 -7.49
C ILE A 55 -3.31 11.46 -7.63
N ASN A 56 -3.99 10.99 -8.68
CA ASN A 56 -4.18 9.58 -8.96
C ASN A 56 -2.83 8.88 -9.21
N ASP A 57 -1.94 9.50 -9.97
CA ASP A 57 -0.60 8.97 -10.25
C ASP A 57 0.22 8.81 -8.96
N ILE A 58 0.23 9.85 -8.11
CA ILE A 58 0.85 9.77 -6.77
C ILE A 58 0.26 8.61 -5.95
N SER A 59 -1.07 8.45 -5.96
CA SER A 59 -1.74 7.37 -5.22
C SER A 59 -1.33 5.98 -5.75
N ASN A 60 -1.15 5.83 -7.07
CA ASN A 60 -0.71 4.58 -7.68
C ASN A 60 0.76 4.25 -7.38
N GLU A 61 1.65 5.25 -7.37
CA GLU A 61 3.03 5.08 -6.93
C GLU A 61 3.10 4.59 -5.48
N LEU A 62 2.35 5.22 -4.58
CA LEU A 62 2.29 4.84 -3.16
C LEU A 62 1.75 3.41 -2.97
N ARG A 63 0.72 3.02 -3.74
CA ARG A 63 0.17 1.64 -3.72
C ARG A 63 1.18 0.62 -4.21
N THR A 64 1.97 0.97 -5.22
CA THR A 64 3.05 0.13 -5.74
C THR A 64 4.14 -0.05 -4.69
N GLU A 65 4.55 1.02 -4.01
CA GLU A 65 5.51 0.93 -2.90
C GLU A 65 4.98 0.09 -1.73
N LEU A 66 3.69 0.24 -1.39
CA LEU A 66 3.02 -0.56 -0.36
C LEU A 66 3.01 -2.06 -0.71
N LEU A 67 2.79 -2.40 -1.97
CA LEU A 67 2.86 -3.78 -2.45
C LEU A 67 4.25 -4.38 -2.17
N PHE A 68 5.32 -3.65 -2.50
CA PHE A 68 6.68 -4.11 -2.24
C PHE A 68 6.97 -4.30 -0.75
N VAL A 69 6.54 -3.36 0.11
CA VAL A 69 6.69 -3.48 1.57
C VAL A 69 5.99 -4.72 2.11
N ARG A 70 4.76 -4.99 1.65
CA ARG A 70 4.00 -6.18 2.07
C ARG A 70 4.64 -7.47 1.58
N PHE A 71 5.18 -7.47 0.37
CA PHE A 71 5.91 -8.61 -0.17
C PHE A 71 7.17 -8.90 0.67
N GLU A 72 7.96 -7.88 1.00
CA GLU A 72 9.14 -8.04 1.87
C GLU A 72 8.78 -8.60 3.26
N LYS A 73 7.69 -8.10 3.86
CA LYS A 73 7.17 -8.63 5.14
C LYS A 73 6.77 -10.10 5.04
N ALA A 74 6.09 -10.49 3.96
CA ALA A 74 5.68 -11.88 3.75
C ALA A 74 6.90 -12.82 3.64
N ILE A 75 7.93 -12.40 2.89
CA ILE A 75 9.19 -13.16 2.78
C ILE A 75 9.90 -13.26 4.15
N ALA A 76 9.95 -12.17 4.92
CA ALA A 76 10.55 -12.19 6.25
C ALA A 76 9.81 -13.12 7.23
N ALA A 77 8.47 -13.11 7.20
CA ALA A 77 7.64 -14.02 8.00
C ALA A 77 7.88 -15.49 7.64
N GLY A 78 7.94 -15.82 6.34
CA GLY A 78 8.21 -17.18 5.88
C GLY A 78 9.59 -17.73 6.28
N ARG A 79 10.59 -16.85 6.47
CA ARG A 79 11.94 -17.24 6.94
C ARG A 79 12.03 -17.44 8.45
N THR A 80 11.09 -16.92 9.22
CA THR A 80 11.08 -16.99 10.69
C THR A 80 10.15 -18.07 11.23
N ASN A 81 9.18 -18.54 10.43
CA ASN A 81 8.46 -19.77 10.73
C ASN A 81 9.25 -20.98 10.22
N PRO A 82 9.69 -21.91 11.11
CA PRO A 82 10.17 -23.20 10.64
C PRO A 82 9.01 -23.90 9.92
N SER A 83 9.25 -24.36 8.69
CA SER A 83 8.29 -25.17 7.95
C SER A 83 7.70 -26.25 8.86
N PRO A 84 6.38 -26.49 8.86
CA PRO A 84 5.86 -27.68 9.50
C PRO A 84 6.55 -28.88 8.85
N SER A 85 7.30 -29.63 9.66
CA SER A 85 7.88 -30.91 9.24
C SER A 85 6.77 -31.72 8.62
N ILE A 86 6.82 -31.93 7.31
CA ILE A 86 5.95 -32.90 6.66
C ILE A 86 6.43 -34.25 7.18
N SER A 87 5.76 -34.76 8.22
CA SER A 87 6.01 -36.10 8.72
C SER A 87 5.81 -37.08 7.55
N PRO A 88 6.75 -37.99 7.29
CA PRO A 88 6.55 -39.01 6.27
C PRO A 88 5.28 -39.79 6.64
N ILE A 89 4.37 -39.92 5.69
CA ILE A 89 3.21 -40.80 5.83
C ILE A 89 3.78 -42.20 6.06
N GLU A 90 3.68 -42.71 7.30
CA GLU A 90 3.88 -44.12 7.59
C GLU A 90 2.81 -44.89 6.80
N GLN A 91 3.20 -45.40 5.63
CA GLN A 91 2.41 -46.42 4.95
C GLN A 91 2.57 -47.70 5.77
N GLY A 92 1.58 -47.96 6.62
CA GLY A 92 1.44 -49.17 7.41
C GLY A 92 1.45 -50.41 6.52
N SER A 93 2.18 -51.42 7.01
CA SER A 93 2.36 -52.76 6.44
C SER A 93 1.09 -53.61 6.46
#